data_AF-A0A916MQB3-F1
#
_entry.id   AF-A0A916MQB3-F1
#
_cell.length_a   1.000
_cell.length_b   1.000
_cell.length_c   1.000
_cell.angle_alpha   90.00
_cell.angle_beta   90.00
_cell.angle_gamma   90.00
#
_symmetry.space_group_name_H-M   'P 1'
#
loop_
_entity.id
_entity.type
_entity.pdbx_description
1 polymer ?
#
loop_
_entity_poly.entity_id
_entity_poly.type
_entity_poly.pdbx_seq_one_letter_code
_entity_poly.pdbx_strand_id
1 'polypeptide(L)'
;MPQDGGATDAQRLREQLMAPDPMQRAMALHALEIEVERCACSGRATLSQEASKFAARGIPYYALHDPHFQSWVGKAVAYWEHLRAAMARPMVKQVRSRA
;
A
#
# COMPACT_ATOMS: atom_id res chain seq x y z
N MET A 1 -0.35 -23.35 15.75
CA MET A 1 0.04 -22.74 14.46
C MET A 1 0.77 -21.45 14.79
N PRO A 2 2.08 -21.32 14.52
CA PRO A 2 2.78 -20.08 14.80
C PRO A 2 2.21 -18.99 13.88
N GLN A 3 1.83 -17.88 14.48
CA GLN A 3 1.31 -16.70 13.81
C GLN A 3 2.51 -15.90 13.32
N ASP A 4 3.02 -16.26 12.15
CA ASP A 4 3.98 -15.42 11.45
C ASP A 4 3.23 -14.18 10.99
N GLY A 5 3.57 -13.03 11.59
CA GLY A 5 3.16 -11.68 11.17
C GLY A 5 3.79 -11.33 9.82
N GLY A 6 3.53 -12.17 8.82
CA GLY A 6 4.10 -12.11 7.50
C GLY A 6 3.57 -10.89 6.80
N ALA A 7 4.37 -9.83 6.84
CA ALA A 7 4.53 -8.87 5.75
C ALA A 7 3.78 -9.33 4.50
N THR A 8 2.62 -8.75 4.22
CA THR A 8 1.97 -8.99 2.93
C THR A 8 2.98 -8.54 1.87
N ASP A 9 3.59 -9.51 1.21
CA ASP A 9 4.53 -9.25 0.14
C ASP A 9 3.78 -8.56 -1.00
N ALA A 10 4.44 -7.65 -1.71
CA ALA A 10 3.80 -6.87 -2.79
C ALA A 10 3.10 -7.78 -3.81
N GLN A 11 3.66 -8.97 -4.04
CA GLN A 11 3.07 -10.01 -4.88
C GLN A 11 1.74 -10.54 -4.34
N ARG A 12 1.63 -10.76 -3.02
CA ARG A 12 0.39 -11.23 -2.40
C ARG A 12 -0.72 -10.18 -2.49
N LEU A 13 -0.38 -8.89 -2.31
CA LEU A 13 -1.35 -7.81 -2.52
C LEU A 13 -1.86 -7.82 -3.96
N ARG A 14 -0.96 -7.97 -4.94
CA ARG A 14 -1.31 -8.05 -6.36
C ARG A 14 -2.28 -9.19 -6.63
N GLU A 15 -1.97 -10.39 -6.14
CA GLU A 15 -2.81 -11.59 -6.31
C GLU A 15 -4.22 -11.38 -5.74
N GLN A 16 -4.32 -10.78 -4.55
CA GLN A 16 -5.61 -10.52 -3.92
C GLN A 16 -6.41 -9.43 -4.64
N LEU A 17 -5.76 -8.38 -5.14
CA LEU A 17 -6.42 -7.35 -5.95
C LEU A 17 -6.90 -7.90 -7.30
N MET A 18 -6.25 -8.94 -7.83
CA MET A 18 -6.66 -9.63 -9.06
C MET A 18 -7.59 -10.83 -8.82
N ALA A 19 -7.99 -11.10 -7.59
CA ALA A 19 -8.86 -12.21 -7.26
C ALA A 19 -10.21 -12.10 -7.99
N PRO A 20 -10.85 -13.21 -8.39
CA PRO A 20 -12.19 -13.20 -8.99
C PRO A 20 -13.27 -12.74 -8.00
N ASP A 21 -13.06 -12.99 -6.71
CA ASP A 21 -13.98 -12.63 -5.64
C ASP A 21 -13.88 -11.13 -5.29
N PRO A 22 -14.99 -10.35 -5.38
CA PRO A 22 -14.98 -8.93 -5.04
C PRO A 22 -14.63 -8.61 -3.59
N MET A 23 -15.01 -9.48 -2.65
CA MET A 23 -14.73 -9.29 -1.22
C MET A 23 -13.23 -9.41 -0.96
N GLN A 24 -12.55 -10.38 -1.59
CA GLN A 24 -11.09 -10.50 -1.50
C GLN A 24 -10.37 -9.25 -2.02
N ARG A 25 -10.83 -8.68 -3.14
CA ARG A 25 -10.25 -7.44 -3.65
C ARG A 25 -10.48 -6.27 -2.69
N ALA A 26 -11.68 -6.16 -2.10
CA ALA A 26 -11.99 -5.13 -1.10
C ALA A 26 -11.11 -5.26 0.15
N MET A 27 -10.88 -6.47 0.64
CA MET A 27 -9.97 -6.74 1.76
C MET A 27 -8.52 -6.33 1.43
N ALA A 28 -8.08 -6.56 0.20
CA ALA A 28 -6.75 -6.15 -0.25
C ALA A 28 -6.59 -4.62 -0.32
N LEU A 29 -7.61 -3.92 -0.84
CA LEU A 29 -7.62 -2.46 -0.79
C LEU A 29 -7.63 -1.94 0.65
N HIS A 30 -8.40 -2.57 1.54
CA HIS A 30 -8.42 -2.21 2.94
C HIS A 30 -7.07 -2.41 3.64
N ALA A 31 -6.33 -3.47 3.28
CA ALA A 31 -4.96 -3.64 3.77
C ALA A 31 -4.07 -2.45 3.37
N LEU A 32 -4.19 -1.95 2.13
CA LEU A 32 -3.46 -0.76 1.69
C LEU A 32 -3.85 0.48 2.51
N GLU A 33 -5.14 0.67 2.82
CA GLU A 33 -5.61 1.77 3.68
C GLU A 33 -4.97 1.73 5.07
N ILE A 34 -4.90 0.55 5.69
CA ILE A 34 -4.21 0.37 6.98
C ILE A 34 -2.74 0.76 6.88
N GLU A 35 -2.07 0.39 5.78
CA GLU A 35 -0.64 0.70 5.59
C GLU A 35 -0.41 2.21 5.38
N VAL A 36 -1.37 2.89 4.73
CA VAL A 36 -1.40 4.35 4.61
C VAL A 36 -1.48 5.03 5.96
N GLU A 37 -2.36 4.57 6.85
CA GLU A 37 -2.52 5.09 8.22
C GLU A 37 -1.24 4.90 9.05
N ARG A 38 -0.63 3.71 8.98
CA ARG A 38 0.65 3.43 9.65
C ARG A 38 1.77 4.35 9.19
N CYS A 39 1.84 4.61 7.89
CA CYS A 39 2.83 5.52 7.31
C CYS A 39 2.58 6.98 7.71
N ALA A 40 1.31 7.40 7.85
CA ALA A 40 0.94 8.73 8.34
C ALA A 40 1.50 8.99 9.75
N CYS A 41 1.34 8.00 10.65
CA CYS A 41 1.85 8.05 12.02
C CYS A 41 3.39 8.11 12.08
N SER A 42 4.08 7.71 11.01
CA SER A 42 5.55 7.70 10.91
C SER A 42 6.15 9.01 10.37
N GLY A 43 5.34 10.06 10.18
CA GLY A 43 5.81 11.39 9.76
C GLY A 43 6.08 11.55 8.26
N ARG A 44 5.58 10.63 7.42
CA ARG A 44 5.69 10.68 5.94
C ARG A 44 4.39 11.14 5.30
N ALA A 45 3.98 12.36 5.64
CA ALA A 45 2.65 12.90 5.31
C ALA A 45 2.34 12.94 3.80
N THR A 46 3.29 13.28 2.94
CA THR A 46 3.04 13.44 1.49
C THR A 46 2.69 12.11 0.82
N LEU A 47 3.51 11.07 1.00
CA LEU A 47 3.27 9.76 0.41
C LEU A 47 1.97 9.13 0.93
N SER A 48 1.75 9.22 2.24
CA SER A 48 0.52 8.74 2.86
C SER A 48 -0.72 9.48 2.32
N GLN A 49 -0.65 10.80 2.12
CA GLN A 49 -1.76 11.56 1.54
C GLN A 49 -2.07 11.16 0.09
N GLU A 50 -1.06 10.96 -0.76
CA GLU A 50 -1.28 10.54 -2.15
C GLU A 50 -1.88 9.14 -2.24
N ALA A 51 -1.34 8.20 -1.45
CA ALA A 51 -1.87 6.85 -1.36
C ALA A 51 -3.29 6.81 -0.78
N SER A 52 -3.60 7.66 0.21
CA SER A 52 -4.95 7.84 0.76
C SER A 52 -5.94 8.31 -0.32
N LYS A 53 -5.58 9.35 -1.09
CA LYS A 53 -6.42 9.84 -2.20
C LYS A 53 -6.64 8.79 -3.28
N PHE A 54 -5.64 7.94 -3.52
CA PHE A 54 -5.76 6.83 -4.45
C PHE A 54 -6.75 5.78 -3.92
N ALA A 55 -6.58 5.31 -2.68
CA ALA A 55 -7.43 4.29 -2.08
C ALA A 55 -8.89 4.73 -1.92
N ALA A 56 -9.12 6.00 -1.56
CA ALA A 56 -10.45 6.58 -1.38
C ALA A 56 -11.32 6.56 -2.66
N ARG A 57 -10.74 6.37 -3.84
CA ARG A 57 -11.48 6.20 -5.10
C ARG A 57 -12.12 4.82 -5.24
N GLY A 58 -11.71 3.86 -4.41
CA GLY A 58 -12.17 2.48 -4.48
C GLY A 58 -11.58 1.69 -5.64
N ILE A 59 -12.08 0.48 -5.79
CA ILE A 59 -11.72 -0.44 -6.88
C ILE A 59 -12.52 -0.03 -8.12
N PRO A 60 -11.87 0.26 -9.26
CA PRO A 60 -12.57 0.65 -10.46
C PRO A 60 -13.39 -0.52 -11.04
N TYR A 61 -14.53 -0.20 -11.64
CA TYR A 61 -15.43 -1.17 -12.26
C TYR A 61 -14.94 -1.56 -13.66
N TYR A 62 -13.95 -2.46 -13.71
CA TYR A 62 -13.37 -2.99 -14.94
C TYR A 62 -13.25 -4.52 -14.85
N ALA A 63 -13.13 -5.18 -16.01
CA ALA A 63 -12.76 -6.59 -16.06
C ALA A 63 -11.31 -6.79 -15.58
N LEU A 64 -11.01 -7.96 -15.00
CA LEU A 64 -9.67 -8.25 -14.44
C LEU A 64 -8.54 -8.20 -15.48
N HIS A 65 -8.85 -8.51 -16.74
CA HIS A 65 -7.92 -8.46 -17.86
C HIS A 65 -7.90 -7.10 -18.57
N ASP A 66 -8.71 -6.14 -18.12
CA ASP A 66 -8.72 -4.79 -18.69
C ASP A 66 -7.39 -4.08 -18.39
N PRO A 67 -6.74 -3.47 -19.39
CA PRO A 67 -5.47 -2.76 -19.20
C PRO A 67 -5.54 -1.64 -18.14
N HIS A 68 -6.68 -0.95 -18.02
CA HIS A 68 -6.88 0.09 -17.02
C HIS A 68 -6.96 -0.49 -15.61
N PHE A 69 -7.62 -1.65 -15.46
CA PHE A 69 -7.63 -2.39 -14.19
C PHE A 69 -6.22 -2.82 -13.80
N GLN A 70 -5.48 -3.44 -14.72
CA GLN A 70 -4.12 -3.90 -14.45
C GLN A 70 -3.16 -2.74 -14.12
N SER A 71 -3.32 -1.59 -14.79
CA SER A 71 -2.59 -0.37 -14.46
C SER A 71 -2.94 0.15 -13.06
N TRP A 72 -4.23 0.12 -12.69
CA TRP A 72 -4.67 0.49 -11.34
C TRP A 72 -4.08 -0.45 -10.28
N VAL A 73 -4.09 -1.76 -10.51
CA VAL A 73 -3.44 -2.75 -9.62
C VAL A 73 -1.95 -2.46 -9.49
N GLY A 74 -1.26 -2.18 -10.59
CA GLY A 74 0.16 -1.80 -10.57
C GLY A 74 0.44 -0.57 -9.70
N LYS A 75 -0.42 0.45 -9.77
CA LYS A 75 -0.31 1.64 -8.90
C LYS A 75 -0.55 1.31 -7.42
N ALA A 76 -1.55 0.47 -7.12
CA ALA A 76 -1.82 0.04 -5.75
C ALA A 76 -0.61 -0.69 -5.14
N VAL A 77 -0.01 -1.60 -5.92
CA VAL A 77 1.20 -2.35 -5.51
C VAL A 77 2.40 -1.41 -5.34
N ALA A 78 2.61 -0.44 -6.24
CA ALA A 78 3.70 0.53 -6.10
C ALA A 78 3.53 1.40 -4.83
N TYR A 79 2.31 1.82 -4.49
CA TYR A 79 2.05 2.52 -3.24
C TYR A 79 2.39 1.65 -2.03
N TRP A 80 1.96 0.39 -2.03
CA TRP A 80 2.29 -0.56 -0.97
C TRP A 80 3.80 -0.67 -0.73
N GLU A 81 4.58 -0.88 -1.80
CA GLU A 81 6.04 -0.98 -1.72
C GLU A 81 6.68 0.31 -1.18
N HIS A 82 6.26 1.46 -1.70
CA HIS A 82 6.77 2.75 -1.25
C HIS A 82 6.44 3.04 0.22
N LEU A 83 5.22 2.72 0.67
CA LEU A 83 4.80 2.91 2.07
C LEU A 83 5.66 2.04 3.00
N ARG A 84 5.82 0.76 2.66
CA ARG A 84 6.65 -0.17 3.45
C ARG A 84 8.12 0.22 3.46
N ALA A 85 8.68 0.61 2.32
CA ALA A 85 10.05 1.10 2.23
C ALA A 85 10.26 2.39 3.04
N ALA A 86 9.28 3.30 3.03
CA ALA A 86 9.34 4.55 3.78
C ALA A 86 9.32 4.32 5.30
N MET A 87 8.63 3.27 5.78
CA MET A 87 8.59 2.89 7.19
C MET A 87 9.80 2.05 7.62
N ALA A 88 10.37 1.23 6.73
CA ALA A 88 11.57 0.45 7.00
C ALA A 88 12.84 1.34 7.10
N ARG A 89 12.84 2.52 6.47
CA ARG A 89 13.98 3.43 6.49
C ARG A 89 14.01 4.20 7.83
N PRO A 90 15.02 3.99 8.70
CA PRO A 90 15.11 4.72 9.95
C PRO A 90 15.24 6.23 9.67
N MET A 91 14.49 7.04 10.42
CA MET A 91 14.77 8.47 10.52
C MET A 91 16.11 8.64 11.22
N VAL A 92 17.21 8.64 10.45
CA VAL A 92 18.46 9.25 10.90
C VAL A 92 18.16 10.72 11.17
N LYS A 93 17.91 11.04 12.45
CA LYS A 93 17.94 12.42 12.94
C LYS A 93 19.36 12.90 12.70
N GLN A 94 19.60 13.59 11.60
CA GLN A 94 20.86 14.27 11.35
C GLN A 94 20.98 15.34 12.44
N VAL A 95 21.64 15.00 13.55
CA VAL A 95 22.17 15.96 14.51
C VAL A 95 23.12 16.84 13.70
N ARG A 96 22.65 18.03 13.33
CA ARG A 96 23.54 19.11 12.93
C ARG A 96 24.24 19.55 14.22
N SER A 97 25.36 18.90 14.54
CA SER A 97 26.31 19.42 15.50
C SER A 97 26.82 20.76 14.96
N ARG A 98 26.57 21.82 15.74
CA ARG A 98 27.15 23.15 15.57
C ARG A 98 28.67 23.05 15.52
N ALA A 99 29.27 23.82 14.60
CA ALA A 99 30.53 24.50 14.81
C ALA A 99 30.31 25.94 14.35
#